data_AF-A0A7K3PNY9-F1
#
_entry.id   AF-A0A7K3PNY9-F1
#
_cell.length_a   1.000
_cell.length_b   1.000
_cell.length_c   1.000
_cell.angle_alpha   90.00
_cell.angle_beta   90.00
_cell.angle_gamma   90.00
#
_symmetry.space_group_name_H-M   'P 1'
#
loop_
_entity.id
_entity.type
_entity.pdbx_description
1 polymer ?
#
loop_
_entity_poly.entity_id
_entity_poly.type
_entity_poly.pdbx_seq_one_letter_code
_entity_poly.pdbx_strand_id
1 'polypeptide(L)'
;MSEAVIRTVTSPPGLLASLDPLLREWLPRQRWFAGKGRPVTGFSLVAATELLPADSRLGLHHVLVRAHQQYAPAGGAAEEPGDCYQLLIGTREALPPRLAPALIGHLTEGPAAGRTAYDALYDTRPAEVLLEALRTRARVGELRFERAPDDDDIRAGLVPRLMTAEQSNSSVVYGDTFILKVLRRIVPGVNPDLELPLALAREGCPRVLAPAGWMTAELTGRSWVLGVLQPYLQGATDGWELALRELAKGEDFTAEARALGRATAEVHTALARALPTVTLGHARARRLAEGMSERLAETARAVPL
;
A
#
# COMPACT_ATOMS: atom_id res chain seq x y z
N MET A 1 -25.30 19.81 8.46
CA MET A 1 -25.95 18.66 7.79
C MET A 1 -25.89 18.90 6.29
N SER A 2 -25.03 18.18 5.59
CA SER A 2 -25.06 18.01 4.14
C SER A 2 -24.51 16.61 3.88
N GLU A 3 -25.42 15.64 3.80
CA GLU A 3 -25.12 14.28 3.35
C GLU A 3 -24.71 14.36 1.88
N ALA A 4 -23.41 14.40 1.63
CA ALA A 4 -22.88 14.14 0.29
C ALA A 4 -23.02 12.63 0.03
N VAL A 5 -24.20 12.20 -0.38
CA VAL A 5 -24.41 10.88 -0.97
C VAL A 5 -23.71 10.88 -2.32
N ILE A 6 -22.45 10.43 -2.34
CA ILE A 6 -21.71 10.20 -3.58
C ILE A 6 -22.36 9.02 -4.27
N ARG A 7 -23.02 9.29 -5.40
CA ARG A 7 -23.74 8.30 -6.22
C ARG A 7 -22.77 7.21 -6.67
N THR A 8 -23.13 5.97 -6.41
CA THR A 8 -22.43 4.78 -6.90
C THR A 8 -22.58 4.67 -8.41
N VAL A 9 -21.48 4.77 -9.15
CA VAL A 9 -21.41 4.35 -10.55
C VAL A 9 -20.45 3.17 -10.61
N THR A 10 -20.99 1.98 -10.86
CA THR A 10 -20.19 0.82 -11.26
C THR A 10 -19.45 1.20 -12.53
N SER A 11 -18.12 1.03 -12.55
CA SER A 11 -17.30 1.48 -13.68
C SER A 11 -17.82 0.85 -15.00
N PRO A 12 -17.91 1.62 -16.09
CA PRO A 12 -18.47 1.13 -17.34
C PRO A 12 -17.68 -0.06 -17.90
N PRO A 13 -18.36 -1.08 -18.48
CA PRO A 13 -17.69 -2.16 -19.18
C PRO A 13 -16.78 -1.57 -20.27
N GLY A 14 -15.48 -1.89 -20.22
CA GLY A 14 -14.47 -1.40 -21.16
C GLY A 14 -13.28 -0.66 -20.55
N LEU A 15 -13.35 -0.21 -19.28
CA LEU A 15 -12.21 0.46 -18.63
C LEU A 15 -10.95 -0.42 -18.60
N LEU A 16 -11.06 -1.66 -18.12
CA LEU A 16 -9.91 -2.57 -18.11
C LEU A 16 -9.42 -2.89 -19.52
N ALA A 17 -10.33 -3.09 -20.49
CA ALA A 17 -9.94 -3.38 -21.87
C ALA A 17 -9.06 -2.26 -22.47
N SER A 18 -9.42 -0.99 -22.20
CA SER A 18 -8.62 0.17 -22.63
C SER A 18 -7.28 0.31 -21.89
N LEU A 19 -7.20 -0.14 -20.64
CA LEU A 19 -6.00 -0.03 -19.80
C LEU A 19 -5.05 -1.22 -19.96
N ASP A 20 -5.56 -2.41 -20.25
CA ASP A 20 -4.81 -3.68 -20.32
C ASP A 20 -3.50 -3.57 -21.12
N PRO A 21 -3.50 -3.10 -22.40
CA PRO A 21 -2.25 -3.00 -23.16
C PRO A 21 -1.24 -2.06 -22.52
N LEU A 22 -1.70 -0.93 -21.96
CA LEU A 22 -0.83 0.05 -21.29
C LEU A 22 -0.25 -0.51 -19.98
N LEU A 23 -1.08 -1.20 -19.19
CA LEU A 23 -0.68 -1.77 -17.92
C LEU A 23 0.31 -2.93 -18.07
N ARG A 24 0.26 -3.69 -19.17
CA ARG A 24 1.26 -4.75 -19.45
C ARG A 24 2.68 -4.19 -19.55
N GLU A 25 2.82 -2.99 -20.09
CA GLU A 25 4.11 -2.32 -20.19
C GLU A 25 4.48 -1.55 -18.94
N TRP A 26 3.51 -0.86 -18.34
CA TRP A 26 3.75 0.03 -17.22
C TRP A 26 3.97 -0.72 -15.90
N LEU A 27 3.16 -1.75 -15.61
CA LEU A 27 3.18 -2.44 -14.31
C LEU A 27 4.53 -3.13 -14.02
N PRO A 28 5.18 -3.84 -14.96
CA PRO A 28 6.48 -4.47 -14.70
C PRO A 28 7.63 -3.50 -14.40
N ARG A 29 7.51 -2.24 -14.84
CA ARG A 29 8.48 -1.18 -14.57
C ARG A 29 8.37 -0.63 -13.14
N GLN A 30 7.29 -0.96 -12.43
CA GLN A 30 7.08 -0.48 -11.07
C GLN A 30 7.98 -1.22 -10.09
N ARG A 31 8.64 -0.47 -9.21
CA ARG A 31 9.54 -1.05 -8.21
C ARG A 31 8.89 -2.09 -7.31
N TRP A 32 7.62 -1.86 -6.97
CA TRP A 32 6.79 -2.65 -6.05
C TRP A 32 6.11 -3.85 -6.73
N PHE A 33 6.25 -4.00 -8.05
CA PHE A 33 5.75 -5.16 -8.76
C PHE A 33 6.56 -6.41 -8.35
N ALA A 34 5.88 -7.44 -7.86
CA ALA A 34 6.53 -8.64 -7.34
C ALA A 34 6.86 -9.66 -8.44
N GLY A 35 6.18 -9.61 -9.59
CA GLY A 35 6.32 -10.55 -10.70
C GLY A 35 7.50 -10.27 -11.64
N LYS A 36 8.57 -9.60 -11.18
CA LYS A 36 9.71 -9.22 -12.04
C LYS A 36 10.36 -10.45 -12.69
N GLY A 37 10.86 -10.24 -13.91
CA GLY A 37 11.48 -11.30 -14.71
C GLY A 37 10.49 -12.22 -15.43
N ARG A 38 9.17 -11.98 -15.32
CA ARG A 38 8.13 -12.74 -16.04
C ARG A 38 7.21 -11.79 -16.82
N PRO A 39 6.88 -12.09 -18.10
CA PRO A 39 5.99 -11.26 -18.88
C PRO A 39 4.57 -11.28 -18.31
N VAL A 40 3.92 -10.11 -18.29
CA VAL A 40 2.50 -10.00 -17.96
C VAL A 40 1.67 -10.28 -19.21
N THR A 41 0.84 -11.31 -19.16
CA THR A 41 0.04 -11.80 -20.29
C THR A 41 -1.41 -11.34 -20.25
N GLY A 42 -1.78 -10.51 -19.27
CA GLY A 42 -3.05 -9.81 -19.21
C GLY A 42 -3.51 -9.58 -17.79
N PHE A 43 -4.76 -9.14 -17.67
CA PHE A 43 -5.37 -8.85 -16.38
C PHE A 43 -6.80 -9.38 -16.28
N SER A 44 -7.20 -9.77 -15.08
CA SER A 44 -8.61 -9.91 -14.71
C SER A 44 -9.03 -8.75 -13.81
N LEU A 45 -10.18 -8.15 -14.08
CA LEU A 45 -10.75 -7.13 -13.20
C LEU A 45 -11.28 -7.79 -11.95
N VAL A 46 -10.80 -7.37 -10.78
CA VAL A 46 -11.34 -7.80 -9.49
C VAL A 46 -12.41 -6.84 -9.02
N ALA A 47 -12.14 -5.53 -9.08
CA ALA A 47 -13.09 -4.47 -8.77
C ALA A 47 -12.66 -3.16 -9.44
N ALA A 48 -13.62 -2.28 -9.71
CA ALA A 48 -13.36 -0.92 -10.16
C ALA A 48 -14.39 0.06 -9.60
N THR A 49 -13.92 1.09 -8.91
CA THR A 49 -14.73 2.11 -8.27
C THR A 49 -14.38 3.48 -8.83
N GLU A 50 -15.36 4.18 -9.38
CA GLU A 50 -15.20 5.57 -9.79
C GLU A 50 -15.26 6.48 -8.55
N LEU A 51 -14.18 7.24 -8.31
CA LEU A 51 -14.08 8.21 -7.20
C LEU A 51 -14.33 9.65 -7.69
N LEU A 52 -13.92 9.95 -8.93
CA LEU A 52 -14.27 11.18 -9.64
C LEU A 52 -14.74 10.82 -11.06
N PRO A 53 -15.81 11.43 -11.56
CA PRO A 53 -16.37 11.12 -12.88
C PRO A 53 -15.35 11.16 -14.01
N ALA A 54 -15.37 10.15 -14.88
CA ALA A 54 -14.46 10.02 -16.02
C ALA A 54 -14.53 11.20 -17.02
N ASP A 55 -15.69 11.84 -17.13
CA ASP A 55 -15.97 12.98 -18.02
C ASP A 55 -15.53 14.33 -17.44
N SER A 56 -15.23 14.40 -16.15
CA SER A 56 -14.74 15.62 -15.50
C SER A 56 -13.33 16.01 -15.98
N ARG A 57 -12.84 17.20 -15.62
CA ARG A 57 -11.47 17.63 -15.95
C ARG A 57 -10.39 16.68 -15.39
N LEU A 58 -10.71 15.93 -14.35
CA LEU A 58 -9.87 14.92 -13.70
C LEU A 58 -10.76 13.74 -13.31
N GLY A 59 -10.70 12.66 -14.10
CA GLY A 59 -11.30 11.39 -13.70
C GLY A 59 -10.39 10.66 -12.72
N LEU A 60 -10.97 9.92 -11.78
CA LEU A 60 -10.24 9.12 -10.81
C LEU A 60 -10.95 7.80 -10.59
N HIS A 61 -10.24 6.71 -10.87
CA HIS A 61 -10.71 5.35 -10.64
C HIS A 61 -9.78 4.63 -9.69
N HIS A 62 -10.37 3.94 -8.72
CA HIS A 62 -9.70 2.89 -7.99
C HIS A 62 -9.94 1.57 -8.69
N VAL A 63 -8.87 0.84 -9.01
CA VAL A 63 -8.95 -0.40 -9.78
C VAL A 63 -8.15 -1.49 -9.08
N LEU A 64 -8.78 -2.64 -8.89
CA LEU A 64 -8.14 -3.86 -8.44
C LEU A 64 -8.03 -4.81 -9.63
N VAL A 65 -6.80 -5.17 -9.99
CA VAL A 65 -6.52 -6.06 -11.12
C VAL A 65 -5.69 -7.26 -10.68
N ARG A 66 -6.02 -8.43 -11.19
CA ARG A 66 -5.19 -9.62 -11.05
C ARG A 66 -4.28 -9.72 -12.26
N ALA A 67 -2.96 -9.67 -12.05
CA ALA A 67 -2.01 -9.81 -13.14
C ALA A 67 -1.84 -11.28 -13.54
N HIS A 68 -1.97 -11.58 -14.82
CA HIS A 68 -1.69 -12.90 -15.37
C HIS A 68 -0.22 -12.96 -15.78
N GLN A 69 0.46 -14.02 -15.33
CA GLN A 69 1.82 -14.33 -15.75
C GLN A 69 1.87 -15.83 -16.04
N GLN A 70 2.55 -16.23 -17.10
CA GLN A 70 2.71 -17.65 -17.40
C GLN A 70 3.52 -18.32 -16.29
N TYR A 71 2.91 -19.30 -15.63
CA TYR A 71 3.62 -20.25 -14.80
C TYR A 71 4.06 -21.41 -15.71
N ALA A 72 5.35 -21.73 -15.72
CA ALA A 72 5.76 -23.09 -16.05
C ALA A 72 5.68 -23.87 -14.74
N PRO A 73 4.63 -24.69 -14.49
CA PRO A 73 4.55 -25.43 -13.25
C PRO A 73 5.70 -26.41 -13.21
N ALA A 74 6.66 -26.18 -12.30
CA ALA A 74 7.54 -27.26 -11.87
C ALA A 74 6.68 -28.27 -11.10
N GLY A 75 6.36 -29.40 -11.74
CA GLY A 75 5.77 -30.56 -11.06
C GLY A 75 4.23 -30.61 -10.97
N GLY A 76 3.48 -30.02 -11.90
CA GLY A 76 2.03 -30.27 -12.03
C GLY A 76 1.14 -29.68 -10.93
N ALA A 77 1.64 -28.72 -10.15
CA ALA A 77 0.82 -27.94 -9.24
C ALA A 77 -0.22 -27.11 -10.02
N ALA A 78 -1.41 -26.94 -9.44
CA ALA A 78 -2.46 -26.07 -9.97
C ALA A 78 -1.92 -24.64 -10.17
N GLU A 79 -2.35 -23.95 -11.23
CA GLU A 79 -2.02 -22.55 -11.46
C GLU A 79 -2.43 -21.72 -10.22
N GLU A 80 -1.46 -21.14 -9.53
CA GLU A 80 -1.78 -20.16 -8.50
C GLU A 80 -2.41 -18.93 -9.17
N PRO A 81 -3.57 -18.45 -8.70
CA PRO A 81 -4.15 -17.24 -9.23
C PRO A 81 -3.15 -16.10 -9.04
N GLY A 82 -2.80 -15.41 -10.13
CA GLY A 82 -1.76 -14.38 -10.12
C GLY A 82 -2.01 -13.26 -9.10
N ASP A 83 -1.00 -12.43 -8.86
CA ASP A 83 -1.05 -11.39 -7.84
C ASP A 83 -2.14 -10.33 -8.10
N CYS A 84 -2.83 -9.91 -7.04
CA CYS A 84 -3.81 -8.83 -7.08
C CYS A 84 -3.13 -7.50 -6.75
N TYR A 85 -3.31 -6.51 -7.61
CA TYR A 85 -2.73 -5.18 -7.48
C TYR A 85 -3.81 -4.11 -7.38
N GLN A 86 -3.60 -3.17 -6.46
CA GLN A 86 -4.37 -1.95 -6.33
C GLN A 86 -3.71 -0.81 -7.12
N LEU A 87 -4.50 -0.19 -8.00
CA LEU A 87 -4.11 0.94 -8.82
C LEU A 87 -5.07 2.11 -8.61
N LEU A 88 -4.54 3.32 -8.51
CA LEU A 88 -5.31 4.55 -8.58
C LEU A 88 -5.01 5.20 -9.92
N ILE A 89 -5.99 5.19 -10.82
CA ILE A 89 -5.85 5.62 -12.20
C ILE A 89 -6.51 6.98 -12.36
N GLY A 90 -5.70 8.00 -12.63
CA GLY A 90 -6.17 9.31 -13.01
C GLY A 90 -6.33 9.41 -14.52
N THR A 91 -7.34 10.16 -15.00
CA THR A 91 -7.49 10.46 -16.43
C THR A 91 -7.68 11.95 -16.67
N ARG A 92 -6.96 12.50 -17.65
CA ARG A 92 -7.01 13.92 -18.05
C ARG A 92 -6.94 14.06 -19.56
N GLU A 93 -7.50 15.11 -20.14
CA GLU A 93 -7.31 15.42 -21.57
C GLU A 93 -5.84 15.62 -21.91
N ALA A 94 -5.15 16.48 -21.16
CA ALA A 94 -3.71 16.70 -21.27
C ALA A 94 -3.04 16.53 -19.90
N LEU A 95 -1.96 15.74 -19.86
CA LEU A 95 -1.18 15.51 -18.64
C LEU A 95 -0.17 16.66 -18.45
N PRO A 96 -0.20 17.40 -17.32
CA PRO A 96 0.78 18.44 -17.05
C PRO A 96 2.21 17.89 -17.01
N PRO A 97 3.25 18.65 -17.45
CA PRO A 97 4.63 18.16 -17.49
C PRO A 97 5.15 17.62 -16.16
N ARG A 98 4.73 18.19 -15.02
CA ARG A 98 5.09 17.72 -13.67
C ARG A 98 4.64 16.29 -13.37
N LEU A 99 3.64 15.78 -14.09
CA LEU A 99 3.11 14.42 -13.95
C LEU A 99 3.64 13.46 -15.02
N ALA A 100 4.58 13.87 -15.88
CA ALA A 100 5.15 12.99 -16.90
C ALA A 100 5.71 11.67 -16.35
N PRO A 101 6.39 11.63 -15.17
CA PRO A 101 6.84 10.37 -14.57
C PRO A 101 5.71 9.41 -14.17
N ALA A 102 4.48 9.91 -14.03
CA ALA A 102 3.30 9.13 -13.65
C ALA A 102 2.56 8.53 -14.86
N LEU A 103 2.99 8.85 -16.10
CA LEU A 103 2.30 8.43 -17.31
C LEU A 103 2.17 6.90 -17.38
N ILE A 104 0.94 6.45 -17.59
CA ILE A 104 0.64 5.05 -17.94
C ILE A 104 0.50 4.94 -19.46
N GLY A 105 -0.23 5.86 -20.09
CA GLY A 105 -0.35 5.95 -21.55
C GLY A 105 -1.59 6.72 -22.01
N HIS A 106 -1.86 6.67 -23.30
CA HIS A 106 -3.01 7.33 -23.91
C HIS A 106 -4.12 6.31 -24.20
N LEU A 107 -5.34 6.62 -23.79
CA LEU A 107 -6.51 5.77 -24.00
C LEU A 107 -7.06 6.04 -25.40
N THR A 108 -7.02 5.04 -26.27
CA THR A 108 -7.52 5.15 -27.66
C THR A 108 -8.96 4.69 -27.81
N GLU A 109 -9.44 3.87 -26.88
CA GLU A 109 -10.75 3.22 -26.93
C GLU A 109 -11.43 3.26 -25.55
N GLY A 110 -12.74 2.98 -25.55
CA GLY A 110 -13.55 2.90 -24.34
C GLY A 110 -14.02 4.26 -23.79
N PRO A 111 -14.61 4.27 -22.59
CA PRO A 111 -15.31 5.42 -22.02
C PRO A 111 -14.46 6.68 -21.80
N ALA A 112 -13.13 6.51 -21.73
CA ALA A 112 -12.16 7.59 -21.55
C ALA A 112 -11.23 7.76 -22.76
N ALA A 113 -11.67 7.32 -23.95
CA ALA A 113 -10.93 7.52 -25.20
C ALA A 113 -10.57 9.00 -25.43
N GLY A 114 -9.36 9.25 -25.95
CA GLY A 114 -8.80 10.58 -26.13
C GLY A 114 -8.17 11.19 -24.87
N ARG A 115 -8.25 10.50 -23.71
CA ARG A 115 -7.64 10.96 -22.45
C ARG A 115 -6.32 10.25 -22.19
N THR A 116 -5.50 10.87 -21.36
CA THR A 116 -4.23 10.33 -20.87
C THR A 116 -4.44 9.71 -19.48
N ALA A 117 -4.06 8.44 -19.33
CA ALA A 117 -4.07 7.70 -18.07
C ALA A 117 -2.72 7.83 -17.35
N TYR A 118 -2.77 7.97 -16.03
CA TYR A 118 -1.57 8.13 -15.19
C TYR A 118 -1.80 7.59 -13.77
N ASP A 119 -0.71 7.32 -13.05
CA ASP A 119 -0.75 6.94 -11.64
C ASP A 119 -1.16 8.15 -10.78
N ALA A 120 -2.39 8.10 -10.26
CA ALA A 120 -3.02 9.24 -9.62
C ALA A 120 -2.31 9.71 -8.35
N LEU A 121 -1.50 8.87 -7.70
CA LEU A 121 -0.79 9.22 -6.48
C LEU A 121 0.30 10.29 -6.68
N TYR A 122 0.73 10.53 -7.91
CA TYR A 122 1.63 11.64 -8.25
C TYR A 122 0.93 13.00 -8.27
N ASP A 123 -0.40 13.01 -8.31
CA ASP A 123 -1.18 14.23 -8.38
C ASP A 123 -1.79 14.57 -7.01
N THR A 124 -1.71 15.84 -6.63
CA THR A 124 -2.15 16.30 -5.31
C THR A 124 -3.66 16.19 -5.18
N ARG A 125 -4.41 16.44 -6.26
CA ARG A 125 -5.87 16.44 -6.21
C ARG A 125 -6.48 15.06 -5.90
N PRO A 126 -6.09 13.96 -6.56
CA PRO A 126 -6.51 12.62 -6.13
C PRO A 126 -6.12 12.27 -4.69
N ALA A 127 -4.92 12.67 -4.25
CA ALA A 127 -4.49 12.44 -2.86
C ALA A 127 -5.38 13.20 -1.85
N GLU A 128 -5.75 14.45 -2.13
CA GLU A 128 -6.73 15.20 -1.32
C GLU A 128 -8.08 14.48 -1.23
N VAL A 129 -8.56 13.87 -2.33
CA VAL A 129 -9.81 13.10 -2.34
C VAL A 129 -9.74 11.89 -1.41
N LEU A 130 -8.60 11.19 -1.36
CA LEU A 130 -8.41 10.06 -0.45
C LEU A 130 -8.38 10.50 1.02
N LEU A 131 -7.67 11.59 1.34
CA LEU A 131 -7.65 12.14 2.69
C LEU A 131 -9.04 12.57 3.14
N GLU A 132 -9.79 13.26 2.25
CA GLU A 132 -11.14 13.69 2.54
C GLU A 132 -12.08 12.49 2.76
N ALA A 133 -11.96 11.44 1.95
CA ALA A 133 -12.73 10.21 2.13
C ALA A 133 -12.44 9.53 3.47
N LEU A 134 -11.16 9.46 3.91
CA LEU A 134 -10.77 9.01 5.25
C LEU A 134 -11.38 9.89 6.34
N ARG A 135 -11.25 11.21 6.19
CA ARG A 135 -11.77 12.20 7.15
C ARG A 135 -13.27 12.08 7.35
N THR A 136 -14.03 11.92 6.27
CA THR A 136 -15.51 11.86 6.31
C THR A 136 -16.06 10.46 6.50
N ARG A 137 -15.20 9.44 6.70
CA ARG A 137 -15.61 8.02 6.75
C ARG A 137 -16.47 7.61 5.56
N ALA A 138 -16.05 8.03 4.36
CA ALA A 138 -16.84 7.84 3.15
C ALA A 138 -17.06 6.35 2.82
N ARG A 139 -18.12 6.09 2.06
CA ARG A 139 -18.34 4.81 1.39
C ARG A 139 -18.64 5.07 -0.07
N VAL A 140 -17.82 4.53 -0.96
CA VAL A 140 -17.96 4.72 -2.41
C VAL A 140 -17.87 3.35 -3.08
N GLY A 141 -18.99 2.85 -3.59
CA GLY A 141 -19.09 1.47 -4.06
C GLY A 141 -18.67 0.47 -2.98
N GLU A 142 -17.68 -0.37 -3.31
CA GLU A 142 -17.12 -1.36 -2.38
C GLU A 142 -16.07 -0.77 -1.42
N LEU A 143 -15.62 0.46 -1.65
CA LEU A 143 -14.63 1.12 -0.81
C LEU A 143 -15.26 1.64 0.46
N ARG A 144 -14.59 1.37 1.57
CA ARG A 144 -14.92 1.88 2.90
C ARG A 144 -13.70 2.61 3.45
N PHE A 145 -13.96 3.78 4.00
CA PHE A 145 -12.96 4.59 4.66
C PHE A 145 -13.34 4.68 6.13
N GLU A 146 -12.43 4.26 6.99
CA GLU A 146 -12.65 4.13 8.42
C GLU A 146 -11.64 4.98 9.19
N ARG A 147 -12.04 5.41 10.39
CA ARG A 147 -11.17 6.12 11.33
C ARG A 147 -11.08 5.33 12.61
N ALA A 148 -9.99 5.51 13.35
CA ALA A 148 -9.90 4.97 14.70
C ALA A 148 -11.08 5.50 15.56
N PRO A 149 -11.61 4.70 16.51
CA PRO A 149 -12.81 5.03 17.28
C PRO A 149 -12.72 6.34 18.10
N ASP A 150 -11.52 6.81 18.40
CA ASP A 150 -11.25 7.97 19.27
C ASP A 150 -10.41 9.06 18.60
N ASP A 151 -10.23 8.99 17.27
CA ASP A 151 -9.48 10.00 16.49
C ASP A 151 -10.45 10.84 15.64
N ASP A 152 -10.74 12.04 16.13
CA ASP A 152 -11.55 13.03 15.42
C ASP A 152 -10.72 14.12 14.71
N ASP A 153 -9.38 14.08 14.74
CA ASP A 153 -8.50 15.20 14.34
C ASP A 153 -7.81 14.99 12.98
N ILE A 154 -8.41 14.23 12.06
CA ILE A 154 -7.96 14.29 10.65
C ILE A 154 -8.37 15.65 10.09
N ARG A 155 -7.45 16.61 10.10
CA ARG A 155 -7.70 17.97 9.60
C ARG A 155 -7.87 17.99 8.09
N ALA A 156 -8.76 18.84 7.61
CA ALA A 156 -8.89 19.14 6.19
C ALA A 156 -7.72 20.02 5.70
N GLY A 157 -7.47 20.02 4.39
CA GLY A 157 -6.53 20.95 3.76
C GLY A 157 -5.04 20.64 3.99
N LEU A 158 -4.70 19.45 4.49
CA LEU A 158 -3.31 19.01 4.60
C LEU A 158 -2.73 18.74 3.21
N VAL A 159 -1.61 19.40 2.89
CA VAL A 159 -1.00 19.34 1.55
C VAL A 159 -0.37 17.95 1.31
N PRO A 160 -0.80 17.19 0.28
CA PRO A 160 -0.25 15.88 0.00
C PRO A 160 1.11 15.93 -0.70
N ARG A 161 1.98 14.99 -0.36
CA ARG A 161 3.29 14.80 -0.98
C ARG A 161 3.62 13.31 -1.08
N LEU A 162 3.80 12.82 -2.31
CA LEU A 162 4.21 11.44 -2.57
C LEU A 162 5.63 11.20 -2.05
N MET A 163 5.82 10.06 -1.39
CA MET A 163 7.13 9.57 -0.94
C MET A 163 7.64 8.49 -1.88
N THR A 164 8.81 8.74 -2.45
CA THR A 164 9.45 7.87 -3.44
C THR A 164 10.48 6.92 -2.82
N ALA A 165 10.54 6.76 -1.49
CA ALA A 165 11.55 5.93 -0.81
C ALA A 165 11.13 4.46 -0.56
N GLU A 166 9.84 4.16 -0.39
CA GLU A 166 9.38 2.82 0.05
C GLU A 166 9.39 1.71 -1.01
N GLN A 167 9.90 0.52 -0.67
CA GLN A 167 10.15 -0.55 -1.65
C GLN A 167 8.89 -1.30 -2.15
N SER A 168 7.92 -1.58 -1.28
CA SER A 168 6.78 -2.47 -1.60
C SER A 168 5.44 -1.77 -1.81
N ASN A 169 5.33 -0.51 -1.37
CA ASN A 169 4.09 0.26 -1.37
C ASN A 169 4.32 1.69 -1.85
N SER A 170 3.24 2.48 -1.92
CA SER A 170 3.34 3.91 -2.20
C SER A 170 2.81 4.68 -1.00
N SER A 171 3.53 5.71 -0.56
CA SER A 171 3.13 6.48 0.61
C SER A 171 2.93 7.94 0.28
N VAL A 172 1.87 8.54 0.80
CA VAL A 172 1.58 9.97 0.67
C VAL A 172 1.60 10.59 2.04
N VAL A 173 2.48 11.57 2.25
CA VAL A 173 2.48 12.39 3.46
C VAL A 173 1.49 13.53 3.28
N TYR A 174 0.66 13.80 4.28
CA TYR A 174 -0.28 14.92 4.33
C TYR A 174 0.20 15.94 5.35
N GLY A 175 0.71 17.07 4.85
CA GLY A 175 1.36 18.10 5.67
C GLY A 175 2.61 17.54 6.36
N ASP A 176 2.63 17.67 7.68
CA ASP A 176 3.60 17.11 8.60
C ASP A 176 2.95 16.13 9.60
N THR A 177 1.66 15.82 9.42
CA THR A 177 0.83 15.20 10.46
C THR A 177 0.58 13.72 10.19
N PHE A 178 0.32 13.34 8.94
CA PHE A 178 -0.05 11.96 8.60
C PHE A 178 0.71 11.43 7.39
N ILE A 179 0.85 10.11 7.35
CA ILE A 179 1.34 9.35 6.21
C ILE A 179 0.34 8.25 5.88
N LEU A 180 -0.16 8.24 4.64
CA LEU A 180 -1.00 7.18 4.10
C LEU A 180 -0.14 6.21 3.30
N LYS A 181 -0.04 4.98 3.80
CA LYS A 181 0.55 3.86 3.08
C LYS A 181 -0.53 3.20 2.21
N VAL A 182 -0.41 3.34 0.90
CA VAL A 182 -1.27 2.71 -0.11
C VAL A 182 -0.66 1.38 -0.52
N LEU A 183 -1.37 0.29 -0.20
CA LEU A 183 -0.89 -1.07 -0.40
C LEU A 183 -0.98 -1.46 -1.88
N ARG A 184 0.15 -1.76 -2.53
CA ARG A 184 0.12 -1.99 -3.99
C ARG A 184 -0.24 -3.41 -4.38
N ARG A 185 0.32 -4.40 -3.69
CA ARG A 185 -0.07 -5.81 -3.80
C ARG A 185 -0.97 -6.14 -2.61
N ILE A 186 -2.18 -6.60 -2.89
CA ILE A 186 -3.20 -6.82 -1.86
C ILE A 186 -3.57 -8.30 -1.76
N VAL A 187 -3.93 -8.72 -0.57
CA VAL A 187 -4.40 -10.07 -0.24
C VAL A 187 -5.68 -9.97 0.60
N PRO A 188 -6.59 -10.95 0.51
CA PRO A 188 -7.80 -10.93 1.32
C PRO A 188 -7.47 -11.20 2.78
N GLY A 189 -8.24 -10.58 3.68
CA GLY A 189 -8.15 -10.77 5.12
C GLY A 189 -7.39 -9.65 5.84
N VAL A 190 -6.88 -10.00 7.01
CA VAL A 190 -6.14 -9.07 7.87
C VAL A 190 -4.79 -8.70 7.23
N ASN A 191 -4.40 -7.44 7.39
CA ASN A 191 -3.09 -6.97 6.99
C ASN A 191 -2.28 -6.61 8.24
N PRO A 192 -1.05 -7.12 8.40
CA PRO A 192 -0.24 -6.88 9.60
C PRO A 192 0.10 -5.40 9.81
N ASP A 193 0.17 -4.58 8.75
CA ASP A 193 0.39 -3.13 8.86
C ASP A 193 -0.80 -2.39 9.49
N LEU A 194 -1.97 -3.04 9.58
CA LEU A 194 -3.15 -2.53 10.29
C LEU A 194 -3.40 -3.28 11.60
N GLU A 195 -3.35 -4.61 11.56
CA GLU A 195 -3.68 -5.47 12.71
C GLU A 195 -2.73 -5.27 13.90
N LEU A 196 -1.41 -5.30 13.65
CA LEU A 196 -0.43 -5.22 14.74
C LEU A 196 -0.40 -3.84 15.40
N PRO A 197 -0.40 -2.71 14.65
CA PRO A 197 -0.50 -1.39 15.29
C PRO A 197 -1.80 -1.19 16.07
N LEU A 198 -2.93 -1.71 15.61
CA LEU A 198 -4.18 -1.64 16.36
C LEU A 198 -4.13 -2.48 17.64
N ALA A 199 -3.56 -3.69 17.60
CA ALA A 199 -3.39 -4.53 18.78
C ALA A 199 -2.47 -3.86 19.81
N LEU A 200 -1.36 -3.28 19.35
CA LEU A 200 -0.42 -2.53 20.19
C LEU A 200 -1.03 -1.27 20.81
N ALA A 201 -1.86 -0.55 20.05
CA ALA A 201 -2.57 0.63 20.54
C ALA A 201 -3.56 0.26 21.65
N ARG A 202 -4.29 -0.86 21.51
CA ARG A 202 -5.20 -1.38 22.56
C ARG A 202 -4.47 -1.77 23.84
N GLU A 203 -3.24 -2.27 23.73
CA GLU A 203 -2.37 -2.53 24.88
C GLU A 203 -1.70 -1.28 25.46
N GLY A 204 -1.92 -0.09 24.87
CA GLY A 204 -1.27 1.14 25.30
C GLY A 204 0.24 1.16 25.07
N CYS A 205 0.75 0.42 24.08
CA CYS A 205 2.18 0.42 23.77
C CYS A 205 2.60 1.76 23.14
N PRO A 206 3.49 2.55 23.79
CA PRO A 206 3.85 3.88 23.29
C PRO A 206 4.87 3.85 22.14
N ARG A 207 5.40 2.66 21.80
CA ARG A 207 6.47 2.51 20.80
C ARG A 207 5.97 2.48 19.37
N VAL A 208 4.68 2.24 19.17
CA VAL A 208 4.04 2.21 17.85
C VAL A 208 2.83 3.11 17.89
N LEU A 209 2.78 4.08 16.98
CA LEU A 209 1.67 5.01 16.90
C LEU A 209 0.44 4.28 16.35
N ALA A 210 -0.70 4.53 16.98
CA ALA A 210 -1.98 4.01 16.53
C ALA A 210 -2.30 4.54 15.12
N PRO A 211 -2.80 3.71 14.19
CA PRO A 211 -3.32 4.20 12.92
C PRO A 211 -4.49 5.17 13.15
N ALA A 212 -4.52 6.27 12.40
CA ALA A 212 -5.59 7.26 12.44
C ALA A 212 -6.81 6.84 11.60
N GLY A 213 -6.58 6.03 10.56
CA GLY A 213 -7.64 5.51 9.71
C GLY A 213 -7.13 4.50 8.69
N TRP A 214 -8.05 3.88 7.95
CA TRP A 214 -7.73 2.90 6.93
C TRP A 214 -8.77 2.87 5.82
N MET A 215 -8.34 2.38 4.66
CA MET A 215 -9.18 2.15 3.50
C MET A 215 -9.31 0.64 3.29
N THR A 216 -10.53 0.15 3.17
CA THR A 216 -10.86 -1.27 2.95
C THR A 216 -11.79 -1.44 1.76
N ALA A 217 -11.87 -2.67 1.25
CA ALA A 217 -12.94 -3.09 0.35
C ALA A 217 -13.53 -4.43 0.80
N GLU A 218 -14.84 -4.57 0.69
CA GLU A 218 -15.53 -5.84 0.93
C GLU A 218 -15.84 -6.51 -0.40
N LEU A 219 -15.10 -7.55 -0.76
CA LEU A 219 -15.23 -8.21 -2.06
C LEU A 219 -15.44 -9.69 -1.87
N THR A 220 -16.50 -10.24 -2.47
CA THR A 220 -16.85 -11.67 -2.37
C THR A 220 -16.94 -12.18 -0.92
N GLY A 221 -17.44 -11.34 0.00
CA GLY A 221 -17.57 -11.66 1.42
C GLY A 221 -16.24 -11.70 2.19
N ARG A 222 -15.17 -11.13 1.63
CA ARG A 222 -13.87 -10.98 2.30
C ARG A 222 -13.48 -9.52 2.34
N SER A 223 -12.94 -9.09 3.49
CA SER A 223 -12.35 -7.77 3.65
C SER A 223 -10.96 -7.73 3.04
N TRP A 224 -10.61 -6.60 2.43
CA TRP A 224 -9.29 -6.33 1.87
C TRP A 224 -8.81 -5.00 2.43
N VAL A 225 -7.67 -5.00 3.13
CA VAL A 225 -7.03 -3.75 3.54
C VAL A 225 -6.28 -3.18 2.34
N LEU A 226 -6.59 -1.94 2.02
CA LEU A 226 -6.10 -1.24 0.83
C LEU A 226 -5.15 -0.09 1.16
N GLY A 227 -5.29 0.51 2.33
CA GLY A 227 -4.35 1.52 2.80
C GLY A 227 -4.51 1.82 4.28
N VAL A 228 -3.44 2.31 4.89
CA VAL A 228 -3.39 2.62 6.33
C VAL A 228 -2.84 4.04 6.49
N LEU A 229 -3.62 4.89 7.16
CA LEU A 229 -3.23 6.25 7.55
C LEU A 229 -2.65 6.20 8.96
N GLN A 230 -1.42 6.67 9.11
CA GLN A 230 -0.69 6.67 10.38
C GLN A 230 -0.20 8.08 10.68
N PRO A 231 -0.02 8.45 11.96
CA PRO A 231 0.69 9.66 12.32
C PRO A 231 2.09 9.67 11.70
N TYR A 232 2.50 10.81 11.15
CA TYR A 232 3.81 10.99 10.55
C TYR A 232 4.78 11.59 11.56
N LEU A 233 5.90 10.91 11.80
CA LEU A 233 6.94 11.40 12.70
C LEU A 233 7.91 12.31 11.95
N GLN A 234 7.59 13.61 11.93
CA GLN A 234 8.48 14.61 11.37
C GLN A 234 9.80 14.68 12.17
N GLY A 235 10.92 14.73 11.46
CA GLY A 235 12.25 14.86 12.08
C GLY A 235 12.80 13.55 12.67
N ALA A 236 12.09 12.43 12.53
CA ALA A 236 12.65 11.12 12.85
C ALA A 236 13.86 10.83 11.93
N THR A 237 14.91 10.26 12.51
CA THR A 237 16.06 9.76 11.75
C THR A 237 15.88 8.26 11.55
N ASP A 238 16.14 7.78 10.33
CA ASP A 238 16.17 6.34 10.07
C ASP A 238 17.29 5.67 10.89
N GLY A 239 16.98 4.53 11.51
CA GLY A 239 17.90 3.86 12.42
C GLY A 239 19.16 3.33 11.74
N TRP A 240 19.07 2.94 10.46
CA TRP A 240 20.21 2.50 9.67
C TRP A 240 21.08 3.68 9.25
N GLU A 241 20.48 4.77 8.77
CA GLU A 241 21.22 6.00 8.46
C GLU A 241 21.93 6.59 9.68
N LEU A 242 21.26 6.58 10.84
CA LEU A 242 21.86 6.97 12.11
C LEU A 242 23.09 6.11 12.40
N ALA A 243 22.95 4.77 12.39
CA ALA A 243 24.06 3.86 12.69
C ALA A 243 25.25 4.05 11.74
N LEU A 244 25.00 4.21 10.43
CA LEU A 244 26.05 4.47 9.44
C LEU A 244 26.76 5.81 9.69
N ARG A 245 26.01 6.85 10.07
CA ARG A 245 26.59 8.16 10.38
C ARG A 245 27.49 8.11 11.59
N GLU A 246 27.06 7.47 12.68
CA GLU A 246 27.86 7.34 13.91
C GLU A 246 29.12 6.48 13.64
N LEU A 247 28.97 5.39 12.87
CA LEU A 247 30.09 4.56 12.43
C LEU A 247 31.11 5.36 11.60
N ALA A 248 30.65 6.17 10.64
CA ALA A 248 31.53 6.97 9.77
C ALA A 248 32.34 8.03 10.54
N LYS A 249 31.81 8.52 11.66
CA LYS A 249 32.53 9.45 12.55
C LYS A 249 33.43 8.74 13.58
N GLY A 250 33.31 7.41 13.71
CA GLY A 250 33.96 6.65 14.76
C GLY A 250 33.38 6.91 16.17
N GLU A 251 32.11 7.33 16.24
CA GLU A 251 31.41 7.59 17.50
C GLU A 251 30.80 6.29 18.09
N ASP A 252 30.64 6.24 19.42
CA ASP A 252 30.01 5.10 20.10
C ASP A 252 28.51 5.06 19.82
N PHE A 253 28.00 3.89 19.43
CA PHE A 253 26.58 3.63 19.13
C PHE A 253 25.89 2.74 20.18
N THR A 254 26.59 2.44 21.28
CA THR A 254 26.11 1.47 22.28
C THR A 254 24.85 1.95 23.00
N ALA A 255 24.71 3.26 23.24
CA ALA A 255 23.54 3.80 23.94
C ALA A 255 22.25 3.66 23.11
N GLU A 256 22.33 4.00 21.82
CA GLU A 256 21.27 3.89 20.82
C GLU A 256 20.89 2.43 20.60
N ALA A 257 21.89 1.54 20.47
CA ALA A 257 21.65 0.10 20.34
C ALA A 257 20.92 -0.47 21.57
N ARG A 258 21.32 -0.07 22.79
CA ARG A 258 20.59 -0.46 24.02
C ARG A 258 19.18 0.11 24.06
N ALA A 259 18.97 1.35 23.61
CA ALA A 259 17.65 1.96 23.54
C ALA A 259 16.73 1.24 22.55
N LEU A 260 17.25 0.89 21.36
CA LEU A 260 16.55 0.09 20.37
C LEU A 260 16.18 -1.28 20.94
N GLY A 261 17.13 -1.97 21.60
CA GLY A 261 16.86 -3.27 22.25
C GLY A 261 15.73 -3.20 23.29
N ARG A 262 15.70 -2.14 24.12
CA ARG A 262 14.59 -1.92 25.07
C ARG A 262 13.26 -1.69 24.35
N ALA A 263 13.24 -0.82 23.34
CA ALA A 263 12.03 -0.54 22.56
C ALA A 263 11.48 -1.80 21.87
N THR A 264 12.35 -2.63 21.28
CA THR A 264 11.98 -3.92 20.69
C THR A 264 11.39 -4.87 21.74
N ALA A 265 12.01 -4.98 22.92
CA ALA A 265 11.49 -5.83 24.00
C ALA A 265 10.11 -5.37 24.49
N GLU A 266 9.90 -4.06 24.61
CA GLU A 266 8.60 -3.48 24.99
C GLU A 266 7.50 -3.83 23.96
N VAL A 267 7.79 -3.68 22.66
CA VAL A 267 6.86 -4.06 21.58
C VAL A 267 6.55 -5.55 21.61
N HIS A 268 7.56 -6.40 21.70
CA HIS A 268 7.36 -7.86 21.74
C HIS A 268 6.54 -8.30 22.96
N THR A 269 6.79 -7.69 24.13
CA THR A 269 6.03 -8.01 25.34
C THR A 269 4.58 -7.54 25.21
N ALA A 270 4.34 -6.37 24.61
CA ALA A 270 2.98 -5.90 24.33
C ALA A 270 2.25 -6.82 23.35
N LEU A 271 2.88 -7.24 22.25
CA LEU A 271 2.30 -8.20 21.31
C LEU A 271 1.96 -9.54 21.99
N ALA A 272 2.83 -10.04 22.87
CA ALA A 272 2.60 -11.28 23.60
C ALA A 272 1.43 -11.19 24.59
N ARG A 273 1.08 -9.99 25.06
CA ARG A 273 -0.13 -9.76 25.86
C ARG A 273 -1.37 -9.61 24.97
N ALA A 274 -1.24 -8.90 23.85
CA ALA A 274 -2.34 -8.59 22.95
C ALA A 274 -2.85 -9.81 22.15
N LEU A 275 -1.95 -10.74 21.81
CA LEU A 275 -2.19 -11.80 20.83
C LEU A 275 -1.94 -13.18 21.44
N PRO A 276 -2.58 -14.25 20.91
CA PRO A 276 -2.33 -15.61 21.38
C PRO A 276 -0.85 -16.02 21.26
N THR A 277 -0.28 -16.51 22.36
CA THR A 277 1.09 -17.02 22.39
C THR A 277 1.12 -18.55 22.35
N VAL A 278 2.17 -19.12 21.75
CA VAL A 278 2.46 -20.56 21.82
C VAL A 278 3.90 -20.80 22.25
N THR A 279 4.11 -21.84 23.06
CA THR A 279 5.46 -22.31 23.37
C THR A 279 5.97 -23.18 22.23
N LEU A 280 7.09 -22.78 21.62
CA LEU A 280 7.73 -23.58 20.58
C LEU A 280 8.62 -24.65 21.22
N GLY A 281 8.27 -25.93 21.04
CA GLY A 281 9.16 -27.03 21.40
C GLY A 281 10.43 -27.05 20.52
N HIS A 282 11.50 -27.65 21.03
CA HIS A 282 12.84 -27.71 20.39
C HIS A 282 12.79 -28.09 18.91
N ALA A 283 12.04 -29.13 18.53
CA ALA A 283 11.94 -29.57 17.15
C ALA A 283 11.30 -28.52 16.22
N ARG A 284 10.32 -27.76 16.71
CA ARG A 284 9.66 -26.70 15.93
C ARG A 284 10.54 -25.45 15.83
N ALA A 285 11.24 -25.10 16.92
CA ALA A 285 12.22 -24.02 16.93
C ALA A 285 13.37 -24.30 15.94
N ARG A 286 13.90 -25.54 15.94
CA ARG A 286 14.95 -25.95 14.98
C ARG A 286 14.48 -25.81 13.53
N ARG A 287 13.29 -26.30 13.20
CA ARG A 287 12.72 -26.14 11.84
C ARG A 287 12.56 -24.68 11.42
N LEU A 288 12.14 -23.82 12.35
CA LEU A 288 12.02 -22.38 12.08
C LEU A 288 13.39 -21.75 11.80
N ALA A 289 14.40 -22.09 12.62
CA ALA A 289 15.76 -21.60 12.46
C ALA A 289 16.41 -22.10 11.16
N GLU A 290 16.17 -23.36 10.79
CA GLU A 290 16.60 -23.94 9.51
C GLU A 290 15.97 -23.16 8.34
N GLY A 291 14.66 -22.94 8.33
CA GLY A 291 14.00 -22.15 7.29
C GLY A 291 14.42 -20.67 7.25
N MET A 292 14.81 -20.07 8.38
CA MET A 292 15.45 -18.74 8.39
C MET A 292 16.83 -18.77 7.74
N SER A 293 17.63 -19.79 8.05
CA SER A 293 18.99 -19.97 7.51
C SER A 293 18.98 -20.24 6.00
N GLU A 294 18.02 -21.03 5.52
CA GLU A 294 17.82 -21.30 4.09
C GLU A 294 17.49 -20.02 3.32
N ARG A 295 16.53 -19.22 3.81
CA ARG A 295 16.18 -17.92 3.19
C ARG A 295 17.35 -16.94 3.20
N LEU A 296 18.15 -16.93 4.28
CA LEU A 296 19.37 -16.14 4.33
C LEU A 296 20.37 -16.58 3.26
N ALA A 297 20.62 -17.88 3.13
CA ALA A 297 21.54 -18.43 2.13
C ALA A 297 21.06 -18.21 0.69
N GLU A 298 19.74 -18.23 0.45
CA GLU A 298 19.15 -17.86 -0.84
C GLU A 298 19.36 -16.37 -1.13
N THR A 299 19.04 -15.50 -0.17
CA THR A 299 19.19 -14.05 -0.32
C THR A 299 20.66 -13.67 -0.55
N ALA A 300 21.58 -14.26 0.21
CA ALA A 300 23.02 -13.99 0.08
C ALA A 300 23.58 -14.35 -1.31
N ARG A 301 23.02 -15.38 -1.98
CA ARG A 301 23.40 -15.74 -3.36
C ARG A 301 22.86 -14.76 -4.40
N ALA A 302 21.81 -14.01 -4.09
CA ALA A 302 21.16 -13.08 -5.00
C ALA A 302 21.75 -11.65 -4.95
N VAL A 303 22.57 -11.33 -3.94
CA VAL A 303 23.24 -10.03 -3.82
C VAL A 303 24.60 -10.09 -4.52
N PRO A 304 24.86 -9.27 -5.56
CA PRO A 304 26.18 -9.18 -6.18
C PRO A 304 27.24 -8.71 -5.17
N LEU A 305 28.43 -9.33 -5.20
CA LEU A 305 29.62 -8.89 -4.46
C LEU A 305 30.17 -7.57 -5.02
#